data_AF-A0A093IWT0-F1
#
_entry.id   AF-A0A093IWT0-F1
#
_cell.length_a   1.000
_cell.length_b   1.000
_cell.length_c   1.000
_cell.angle_alpha   90.00
_cell.angle_beta   90.00
_cell.angle_gamma   90.00
#
_symmetry.space_group_name_H-M   'P 1'
#
loop_
_entity.id
_entity.type
_entity.pdbx_description
1 polymer ?
#
loop_
_entity_poly.entity_id
_entity_poly.type
_entity_poly.pdbx_seq_one_letter_code
_entity_poly.pdbx_strand_id
1 'polypeptide(L)'
;VRSRLRDIVGASTNWRDHVQAMQERKALHTLLAKRQEDLPPRRMKDSYLEVILPLGSQPEIREKYLNVHNSVRFGRILEDLDSLGVLICYTHTKQEMQPRSPLSIVTALVDKINLCKKIIYPDCDIKFTGNVSWVGRTSMEVKMHMLQLHDGDYSPVLDATFVMVARDPENKRPAFVNPLVPETPEEEEIFKQGELNKLKRIDFSTASLLKMAPTAEERNIVHDIFLNTLDTRQEGEGTVSFRSRKLPPNSVWMEDAKLKGLQICHPQERNIFNRIFGGFLMRKAFELGWATACSYG
;
A
#
# COMPACT_ATOMS: atom_id res chain seq x y z
N VAL A 1 5.10 -6.75 14.80
CA VAL A 1 5.71 -6.22 13.55
C VAL A 1 6.68 -5.07 13.80
N ARG A 2 6.22 -3.89 14.28
CA ARG A 2 7.07 -2.70 14.44
C ARG A 2 8.33 -2.89 15.30
N SER A 3 8.25 -3.69 16.37
CA SER A 3 9.45 -3.97 17.19
C SER A 3 10.53 -4.71 16.39
N ARG A 4 10.16 -5.81 15.72
CA ARG A 4 11.08 -6.56 14.85
C ARG A 4 11.71 -5.70 13.76
N LEU A 5 10.93 -4.80 13.16
CA LEU A 5 11.45 -3.84 12.17
C LEU A 5 12.51 -2.92 12.77
N ARG A 6 12.30 -2.41 14.00
CA ARG A 6 13.31 -1.60 14.70
C ARG A 6 14.58 -2.38 14.95
N ASP A 7 14.47 -3.65 15.35
CA ASP A 7 15.62 -4.50 15.63
C ASP A 7 16.45 -4.74 14.36
N ILE A 8 15.79 -5.08 13.23
CA ILE A 8 16.45 -5.34 11.94
C ILE A 8 17.16 -4.09 11.39
N VAL A 9 16.55 -2.92 11.56
CA VAL A 9 17.08 -1.64 11.04
C VAL A 9 18.05 -0.97 12.03
N GLY A 10 18.00 -1.34 13.31
CA GLY A 10 18.74 -0.68 14.39
C GLY A 10 18.18 0.71 14.71
N ALA A 11 16.88 0.94 14.54
CA ALA A 11 16.26 2.25 14.76
C ALA A 11 15.87 2.45 16.24
N SER A 12 16.33 3.54 16.85
CA SER A 12 15.93 3.93 18.21
C SER A 12 14.59 4.67 18.23
N THR A 13 13.88 4.56 19.37
CA THR A 13 12.67 5.34 19.70
C THR A 13 12.97 6.76 20.16
N ASN A 14 14.17 7.01 20.69
CA ASN A 14 14.58 8.33 21.15
C ASN A 14 15.13 9.16 19.99
N TRP A 15 14.75 10.44 19.92
CA TRP A 15 15.13 11.32 18.80
C TRP A 15 16.64 11.46 18.62
N ARG A 16 17.38 11.73 19.71
CA ARG A 16 18.84 11.93 19.65
C ARG A 16 19.54 10.66 19.15
N ASP A 17 19.23 9.53 19.78
CA ASP A 17 19.79 8.23 19.43
C ASP A 17 19.42 7.81 17.99
N HIS A 18 18.22 8.19 17.53
CA HIS A 18 17.78 7.92 16.16
C HIS A 18 18.59 8.71 15.12
N VAL A 19 18.88 9.99 15.38
CA VAL A 19 19.71 10.82 14.49
C VAL A 19 21.12 10.23 14.38
N GLN A 20 21.69 9.79 15.51
CA GLN A 20 22.99 9.13 15.54
C GLN A 20 22.96 7.79 14.79
N ALA A 21 21.95 6.94 15.04
CA ALA A 21 21.77 5.67 14.34
C ALA A 21 21.65 5.86 12.82
N MET A 22 21.00 6.94 12.36
CA MET A 22 20.91 7.27 10.93
C MET A 22 22.26 7.70 10.32
N GLN A 23 23.10 8.38 11.09
CA GLN A 23 24.46 8.70 10.65
C GLN A 23 25.31 7.43 10.54
N GLU A 24 25.24 6.54 11.53
CA GLU A 24 25.94 5.25 11.52
C GLU A 24 25.49 4.36 10.36
N ARG A 25 24.20 4.40 10.01
CA ARG A 25 23.66 3.65 8.85
C ARG A 25 24.29 4.05 7.52
N LYS A 26 24.81 5.28 7.36
CA LYS A 26 25.51 5.68 6.13
C LYS A 26 26.72 4.81 5.84
N ALA A 27 27.40 4.32 6.88
CA ALA A 27 28.55 3.44 6.73
C ALA A 27 28.18 2.06 6.16
N LEU A 28 26.90 1.65 6.25
CA LEU A 28 26.42 0.37 5.71
C LEU A 28 26.39 0.32 4.17
N HIS A 29 26.69 1.43 3.48
CA HIS A 29 26.80 1.47 2.02
C HIS A 29 27.80 0.46 1.48
N THR A 30 28.86 0.15 2.23
CA THR A 30 29.90 -0.82 1.87
C THR A 30 29.39 -2.26 1.85
N LEU A 31 28.28 -2.55 2.53
CA LEU A 31 27.67 -3.87 2.62
C LEU A 31 26.65 -4.14 1.50
N LEU A 32 26.37 -3.16 0.65
CA LEU A 32 25.48 -3.34 -0.50
C LEU A 32 26.15 -4.18 -1.59
N ALA A 33 25.41 -5.15 -2.11
CA ALA A 33 25.85 -5.93 -3.26
C ALA A 33 26.00 -5.04 -4.50
N LYS A 34 27.02 -5.31 -5.32
CA LYS A 34 27.27 -4.57 -6.58
C LYS A 34 26.45 -5.14 -7.75
N ARG A 35 26.13 -6.43 -7.71
CA ARG A 35 25.25 -7.11 -8.66
C ARG A 35 24.25 -7.99 -7.90
N GLN A 36 23.13 -8.29 -8.55
CA GLN A 36 22.14 -9.18 -7.97
C GLN A 36 22.65 -10.62 -7.85
N GLU A 37 23.52 -11.06 -8.76
CA GLU A 37 24.18 -12.37 -8.74
C GLU A 37 25.04 -12.58 -7.48
N ASP A 38 25.51 -11.50 -6.85
CA ASP A 38 26.32 -11.57 -5.64
C ASP A 38 25.46 -11.86 -4.38
N LEU A 39 24.13 -11.91 -4.52
CA LEU A 39 23.19 -12.20 -3.43
C LEU A 39 22.68 -13.64 -3.54
N PRO A 40 22.61 -14.39 -2.41
CA PRO A 40 22.12 -15.75 -2.45
C PRO A 40 20.63 -15.78 -2.85
N PRO A 41 20.21 -16.77 -3.66
CA PRO A 41 18.81 -16.97 -3.98
C PRO A 41 18.01 -17.32 -2.73
N ARG A 42 16.74 -16.93 -2.76
CA ARG A 42 15.76 -17.11 -1.68
C ARG A 42 14.51 -17.78 -2.24
N ARG A 43 13.79 -18.46 -1.38
CA ARG A 43 12.53 -19.15 -1.70
C ARG A 43 11.36 -18.37 -1.13
N MET A 44 10.15 -18.60 -1.65
CA MET A 44 8.96 -17.90 -1.13
C MET A 44 8.79 -18.13 0.38
N LYS A 45 8.94 -19.39 0.82
CA LYS A 45 8.87 -19.78 2.23
C LYS A 45 9.91 -19.12 3.13
N ASP A 46 11.07 -18.71 2.61
CA ASP A 46 12.11 -18.04 3.41
C ASP A 46 11.66 -16.64 3.87
N SER A 47 10.66 -16.06 3.21
CA SER A 47 10.05 -14.76 3.54
C SER A 47 8.66 -14.87 4.16
N TYR A 48 8.15 -16.10 4.33
CA TYR A 48 6.80 -16.34 4.84
C TYR A 48 6.69 -15.87 6.30
N LEU A 49 5.65 -15.09 6.58
CA LEU A 49 5.33 -14.62 7.91
C LEU A 49 3.85 -14.78 8.20
N GLU A 50 3.56 -15.12 9.46
CA GLU A 50 2.23 -15.12 10.05
C GLU A 50 2.21 -14.18 11.26
N VAL A 51 1.18 -13.35 11.35
CA VAL A 51 0.97 -12.39 12.44
C VAL A 51 -0.50 -12.36 12.82
N ILE A 52 -0.79 -12.45 14.13
CA ILE A 52 -2.13 -12.27 14.66
C ILE A 52 -2.32 -10.83 15.13
N LEU A 53 -3.44 -10.24 14.75
CA LEU A 53 -4.00 -9.01 15.30
C LEU A 53 -5.16 -9.40 16.25
N PRO A 54 -4.92 -9.38 17.57
CA PRO A 54 -5.83 -9.95 18.57
C PRO A 54 -6.97 -8.98 18.92
N LEU A 55 -7.83 -8.66 17.95
CA LEU A 55 -8.96 -7.77 18.21
C LEU A 55 -9.97 -8.42 19.17
N GLY A 56 -10.25 -9.72 19.01
CA GLY A 56 -11.14 -10.49 19.86
C GLY A 56 -10.56 -10.74 21.25
N SER A 57 -9.32 -11.21 21.30
CA SER A 57 -8.67 -11.62 22.56
C SER A 57 -8.09 -10.46 23.39
N GLN A 58 -7.83 -9.28 22.82
CA GLN A 58 -7.24 -8.14 23.55
C GLN A 58 -8.03 -6.82 23.33
N PRO A 59 -8.98 -6.50 24.23
CA PRO A 59 -9.81 -5.30 24.13
C PRO A 59 -9.02 -3.98 24.08
N GLU A 60 -7.91 -3.87 24.81
CA GLU A 60 -7.07 -2.66 24.81
C GLU A 60 -6.47 -2.35 23.43
N ILE A 61 -6.19 -3.39 22.64
CA ILE A 61 -5.73 -3.24 21.26
C ILE A 61 -6.91 -2.87 20.36
N ARG A 62 -8.07 -3.52 20.56
CA ARG A 62 -9.31 -3.28 19.79
C ARG A 62 -9.70 -1.82 19.73
N GLU A 63 -9.59 -1.08 20.83
CA GLU A 63 -9.89 0.36 20.90
C GLU A 63 -9.18 1.18 19.81
N LYS A 64 -7.95 0.81 19.43
CA LYS A 64 -7.18 1.50 18.39
C LYS A 64 -7.70 1.24 16.97
N TYR A 65 -8.55 0.24 16.80
CA TYR A 65 -9.10 -0.20 15.52
C TYR A 65 -10.60 0.04 15.41
N LEU A 66 -11.29 0.47 16.48
CA LEU A 66 -12.71 0.81 16.42
C LEU A 66 -12.93 2.21 15.84
N ASN A 67 -13.98 2.34 15.03
CA ASN A 67 -14.54 3.62 14.64
C ASN A 67 -15.78 3.95 15.48
N VAL A 68 -16.35 5.15 15.25
CA VAL A 68 -17.55 5.64 15.96
C VAL A 68 -18.81 4.80 15.74
N HIS A 69 -18.82 3.92 14.73
CA HIS A 69 -19.93 3.01 14.40
C HIS A 69 -19.68 1.58 14.91
N ASN A 70 -18.72 1.40 15.82
CA ASN A 70 -18.32 0.09 16.33
C ASN A 70 -17.90 -0.91 15.23
N SER A 71 -17.28 -0.43 14.16
CA SER A 71 -16.69 -1.26 13.10
C SER A 71 -15.19 -0.99 12.95
N VAL A 72 -14.49 -1.89 12.25
CA VAL A 72 -13.03 -1.82 12.10
C VAL A 72 -12.64 -0.66 11.20
N ARG A 73 -11.73 0.18 11.68
CA ARG A 73 -11.04 1.24 10.93
C ARG A 73 -10.13 0.63 9.88
N PHE A 74 -10.65 0.47 8.67
CA PHE A 74 -9.91 -0.12 7.56
C PHE A 74 -8.58 0.60 7.27
N GLY A 75 -8.50 1.92 7.45
CA GLY A 75 -7.25 2.67 7.33
C GLY A 75 -6.13 2.17 8.27
N ARG A 76 -6.45 1.63 9.45
CA ARG A 76 -5.46 1.02 10.36
C ARG A 76 -4.99 -0.34 9.85
N ILE A 77 -5.86 -1.11 9.22
CA ILE A 77 -5.50 -2.36 8.54
C ILE A 77 -4.54 -2.08 7.38
N LEU A 78 -4.75 -1.03 6.59
CA LEU A 78 -3.82 -0.61 5.53
C LEU A 78 -2.44 -0.24 6.08
N GLU A 79 -2.40 0.43 7.24
CA GLU A 79 -1.15 0.79 7.92
C GLU A 79 -0.38 -0.45 8.41
N ASP A 80 -1.11 -1.48 8.86
CA ASP A 80 -0.53 -2.74 9.31
C ASP A 80 -0.05 -3.61 8.14
N LEU A 81 -0.82 -3.69 7.05
CA LEU A 81 -0.42 -4.38 5.81
C LEU A 81 0.87 -3.78 5.24
N ASP A 82 0.99 -2.46 5.23
CA ASP A 82 2.22 -1.80 4.78
C ASP A 82 3.42 -2.17 5.69
N SER A 83 3.21 -2.18 7.01
CA SER A 83 4.24 -2.59 7.98
C SER A 83 4.64 -4.05 7.82
N LEU A 84 3.67 -4.93 7.57
CA LEU A 84 3.89 -6.35 7.35
C LEU A 84 4.66 -6.57 6.04
N GLY A 85 4.28 -5.91 4.95
CA GLY A 85 4.96 -6.03 3.68
C GLY A 85 6.43 -5.63 3.76
N VAL A 86 6.74 -4.54 4.49
CA VAL A 86 8.12 -4.13 4.76
C VAL A 86 8.87 -5.21 5.56
N LEU A 87 8.24 -5.80 6.57
CA LEU A 87 8.85 -6.86 7.38
C LEU A 87 9.10 -8.15 6.57
N ILE A 88 8.18 -8.53 5.70
CA ILE A 88 8.33 -9.67 4.78
C ILE A 88 9.56 -9.45 3.89
N CYS A 89 9.71 -8.26 3.30
CA CYS A 89 10.87 -7.92 2.49
C CYS A 89 12.19 -7.92 3.27
N TYR A 90 12.19 -7.45 4.52
CA TYR A 90 13.36 -7.55 5.39
C TYR A 90 13.70 -9.00 5.75
N THR A 91 12.69 -9.86 5.87
CA THR A 91 12.89 -11.28 6.13
C THR A 91 13.50 -11.97 4.90
N HIS A 92 13.01 -11.65 3.70
CA HIS A 92 13.58 -12.11 2.42
C HIS A 92 15.04 -11.70 2.24
N THR A 93 15.35 -10.44 2.54
CA THR A 93 16.70 -9.86 2.35
C THR A 93 17.63 -10.03 3.55
N LYS A 94 17.21 -10.77 4.58
CA LYS A 94 18.02 -11.01 5.78
C LYS A 94 19.32 -11.71 5.40
N GLN A 95 20.45 -11.28 5.97
CA GLN A 95 21.72 -11.97 5.85
C GLN A 95 22.14 -12.48 7.23
N GLU A 96 22.44 -13.77 7.36
CA GLU A 96 22.68 -14.39 8.68
C GLU A 96 23.91 -13.82 9.40
N MET A 97 24.94 -13.42 8.65
CA MET A 97 26.17 -12.86 9.19
C MET A 97 26.10 -11.37 9.53
N GLN A 98 24.99 -10.69 9.22
CA GLN A 98 24.85 -9.25 9.46
C GLN A 98 23.73 -8.97 10.48
N PRO A 99 24.05 -8.29 11.60
CA PRO A 99 23.05 -7.99 12.63
C PRO A 99 22.03 -6.94 12.16
N ARG A 100 22.36 -6.10 11.16
CA ARG A 100 21.51 -5.03 10.66
C ARG A 100 21.46 -5.04 9.13
N SER A 101 20.29 -4.77 8.57
CA SER A 101 20.15 -4.66 7.12
C SER A 101 20.70 -3.31 6.60
N PRO A 102 21.55 -3.32 5.54
CA PRO A 102 21.97 -2.10 4.87
C PRO A 102 20.86 -1.48 4.01
N LEU A 103 19.77 -2.21 3.75
CA LEU A 103 18.71 -1.76 2.85
C LEU A 103 17.73 -0.81 3.55
N SER A 104 17.31 0.23 2.83
CA SER A 104 16.11 1.01 3.14
C SER A 104 14.98 0.52 2.25
N ILE A 105 14.04 -0.23 2.81
CA ILE A 105 12.89 -0.77 2.07
C ILE A 105 11.72 0.19 2.24
N VAL A 106 11.16 0.63 1.12
CA VAL A 106 10.02 1.55 1.08
C VAL A 106 8.93 1.03 0.16
N THR A 107 7.69 1.37 0.48
CA THR A 107 6.52 1.08 -0.35
C THR A 107 6.55 1.96 -1.59
N ALA A 108 6.58 1.33 -2.76
CA ALA A 108 6.54 2.03 -4.04
C ALA A 108 5.11 2.18 -4.54
N LEU A 109 4.32 1.10 -4.46
CA LEU A 109 2.91 1.12 -4.84
C LEU A 109 2.12 0.03 -4.10
N VAL A 110 0.82 0.27 -3.97
CA VAL A 110 -0.16 -0.77 -3.67
C VAL A 110 -0.82 -1.15 -4.99
N ASP A 111 -0.63 -2.39 -5.42
CA ASP A 111 -1.02 -2.85 -6.75
C ASP A 111 -2.50 -3.22 -6.77
N LYS A 112 -2.89 -4.08 -5.83
CA LYS A 112 -4.28 -4.52 -5.70
C LYS A 112 -4.62 -4.82 -4.25
N ILE A 113 -5.81 -4.39 -3.84
CA ILE A 113 -6.46 -4.85 -2.62
C ILE A 113 -7.82 -5.42 -3.03
N ASN A 114 -8.04 -6.70 -2.74
CA ASN A 114 -9.28 -7.40 -3.00
C ASN A 114 -9.98 -7.70 -1.67
N LEU A 115 -11.18 -7.14 -1.46
CA LEU A 115 -12.00 -7.42 -0.29
C LEU A 115 -12.96 -8.57 -0.61
N CYS A 116 -12.69 -9.73 -0.04
CA CYS A 116 -13.52 -10.94 -0.18
C CYS A 116 -14.79 -10.85 0.67
N LYS A 117 -14.72 -10.16 1.82
CA LYS A 117 -15.85 -9.90 2.71
C LYS A 117 -16.02 -8.40 2.92
N LYS A 118 -17.28 -7.94 2.96
CA LYS A 118 -17.62 -6.52 3.21
C LYS A 118 -17.51 -6.13 4.68
N ILE A 119 -17.69 -7.09 5.59
CA ILE A 119 -17.72 -6.86 7.03
C ILE A 119 -16.47 -7.49 7.66
N ILE A 120 -15.80 -6.70 8.49
CA ILE A 120 -14.69 -7.12 9.34
C ILE A 120 -15.16 -6.95 10.77
N TYR A 121 -15.27 -8.07 11.50
CA TYR A 121 -15.78 -8.06 12.86
C TYR A 121 -14.73 -7.48 13.84
N PRO A 122 -15.07 -6.49 14.67
CA PRO A 122 -14.12 -5.86 15.58
C PRO A 122 -13.78 -6.72 16.80
N ASP A 123 -14.55 -7.76 17.07
CA ASP A 123 -14.46 -8.68 18.20
C ASP A 123 -13.91 -10.06 17.82
N CYS A 124 -13.40 -10.18 16.60
CA CYS A 124 -12.80 -11.40 16.07
C CYS A 124 -11.32 -11.18 15.76
N ASP A 125 -10.46 -12.13 16.17
CA ASP A 125 -9.04 -12.10 15.86
C ASP A 125 -8.80 -12.21 14.35
N ILE A 126 -7.80 -11.47 13.88
CA ILE A 126 -7.40 -11.42 12.48
C ILE A 126 -6.02 -12.04 12.35
N LYS A 127 -5.86 -12.92 11.36
CA LYS A 127 -4.58 -13.49 10.97
C LYS A 127 -4.13 -12.89 9.65
N PHE A 128 -2.95 -12.30 9.65
CA PHE A 128 -2.24 -11.91 8.44
C PHE A 128 -1.19 -12.95 8.10
N THR A 129 -1.15 -13.38 6.85
CA THR A 129 -0.05 -14.16 6.28
C THR A 129 0.51 -13.44 5.07
N GLY A 130 1.74 -13.74 4.70
CA GLY A 130 2.29 -13.24 3.44
C GLY A 130 3.72 -13.64 3.19
N ASN A 131 4.14 -13.48 1.94
CA ASN A 131 5.48 -13.75 1.46
C ASN A 131 5.79 -12.90 0.22
N VAL A 132 7.08 -12.83 -0.14
CA VAL A 132 7.49 -12.28 -1.44
C VAL A 132 7.02 -13.25 -2.53
N SER A 133 6.27 -12.73 -3.50
CA SER A 133 5.70 -13.49 -4.62
C SER A 133 6.49 -13.33 -5.92
N TRP A 134 7.18 -12.21 -6.07
CA TRP A 134 8.01 -11.93 -7.25
C TRP A 134 9.13 -10.94 -6.90
N VAL A 135 10.27 -11.07 -7.58
CA VAL A 135 11.43 -10.21 -7.37
C VAL A 135 11.97 -9.68 -8.70
N GLY A 136 12.14 -8.35 -8.76
CA GLY A 136 12.90 -7.68 -9.81
C GLY A 136 14.37 -7.51 -9.42
N ARG A 137 15.05 -6.50 -9.97
CA ARG A 137 16.45 -6.22 -9.59
C ARG A 137 16.54 -5.54 -8.22
N THR A 138 15.65 -4.59 -7.97
CA THR A 138 15.64 -3.72 -6.77
C THR A 138 14.25 -3.56 -6.17
N SER A 139 13.29 -4.36 -6.64
CA SER A 139 11.88 -4.31 -6.26
C SER A 139 11.38 -5.70 -5.91
N MET A 140 10.43 -5.79 -4.97
CA MET A 140 9.82 -7.03 -4.51
C MET A 140 8.31 -6.85 -4.52
N GLU A 141 7.58 -7.76 -5.17
CA GLU A 141 6.15 -7.89 -5.01
C GLU A 141 5.86 -8.77 -3.79
N VAL A 142 4.98 -8.31 -2.91
CA VAL A 142 4.60 -8.99 -1.68
C VAL A 142 3.11 -9.28 -1.74
N LYS A 143 2.75 -10.56 -1.60
CA LYS A 143 1.36 -10.99 -1.44
C LYS A 143 1.08 -11.21 0.03
N MET A 144 -0.04 -10.65 0.49
CA MET A 144 -0.51 -10.75 1.86
C MET A 144 -1.97 -11.17 1.86
N HIS A 145 -2.31 -12.08 2.76
CA HIS A 145 -3.66 -12.57 2.96
C HIS A 145 -4.10 -12.21 4.37
N MET A 146 -5.33 -11.73 4.48
CA MET A 146 -5.97 -11.44 5.75
C MET A 146 -7.13 -12.41 5.92
N LEU A 147 -7.05 -13.22 6.96
CA LEU A 147 -8.10 -14.13 7.39
C LEU A 147 -8.67 -13.66 8.73
N GLN A 148 -9.95 -13.91 8.96
CA GLN A 148 -10.60 -13.60 10.23
C GLN A 148 -11.19 -14.86 10.84
N LEU A 149 -10.94 -15.03 12.15
CA LEU A 149 -11.49 -16.11 12.95
C LEU A 149 -12.98 -15.84 13.21
N HIS A 150 -13.85 -16.68 12.67
CA HIS A 150 -15.30 -16.60 12.88
C HIS A 150 -15.84 -18.02 13.05
N ASP A 151 -16.65 -18.26 14.08
CA ASP A 151 -17.19 -19.57 14.44
C ASP A 151 -16.13 -20.69 14.58
N GLY A 152 -14.92 -20.35 15.02
CA GLY A 152 -13.82 -21.29 15.22
C GLY A 152 -12.94 -21.52 13.99
N ASP A 153 -13.33 -21.01 12.81
CA ASP A 153 -12.57 -21.17 11.56
C ASP A 153 -12.04 -19.86 10.99
N TYR A 154 -10.86 -19.92 10.37
CA TYR A 154 -10.29 -18.78 9.65
C TYR A 154 -10.85 -18.70 8.24
N SER A 155 -11.53 -17.59 7.96
CA SER A 155 -12.10 -17.31 6.65
C SER A 155 -11.39 -16.16 5.95
N PRO A 156 -11.18 -16.19 4.62
CA PRO A 156 -10.51 -15.12 3.90
C PRO A 156 -11.36 -13.85 3.90
N VAL A 157 -10.72 -12.72 4.16
CA VAL A 157 -11.33 -11.38 4.22
C VAL A 157 -10.75 -10.47 3.15
N LEU A 158 -9.43 -10.48 2.98
CA LEU A 158 -8.75 -9.57 2.07
C LEU A 158 -7.46 -10.18 1.52
N ASP A 159 -7.20 -9.93 0.23
CA ASP A 159 -5.92 -10.19 -0.42
C ASP A 159 -5.29 -8.86 -0.85
N ALA A 160 -4.02 -8.68 -0.53
CA ALA A 160 -3.26 -7.49 -0.86
C ALA A 160 -1.99 -7.86 -1.64
N THR A 161 -1.69 -7.09 -2.70
CA THR A 161 -0.44 -7.16 -3.44
C THR A 161 0.24 -5.80 -3.42
N PHE A 162 1.40 -5.71 -2.78
CA PHE A 162 2.16 -4.48 -2.61
C PHE A 162 3.50 -4.62 -3.34
N VAL A 163 4.02 -3.53 -3.90
CA VAL A 163 5.39 -3.51 -4.44
C VAL A 163 6.26 -2.63 -3.56
N MET A 164 7.30 -3.26 -3.03
CA MET A 164 8.33 -2.64 -2.22
C MET A 164 9.57 -2.42 -3.08
N VAL A 165 10.32 -1.35 -2.81
CA VAL A 165 11.62 -1.09 -3.45
C VAL A 165 12.71 -0.99 -2.40
N ALA A 166 13.83 -1.65 -2.69
CA ALA A 166 15.03 -1.56 -1.90
C ALA A 166 15.90 -0.39 -2.38
N ARG A 167 16.34 0.39 -1.41
CA ARG A 167 17.19 1.55 -1.60
C ARG A 167 18.43 1.42 -0.74
N ASP A 168 19.45 2.18 -1.08
CA ASP A 168 20.64 2.34 -0.25
C ASP A 168 20.30 2.92 1.15
N PRO A 169 21.23 2.85 2.14
CA PRO A 169 20.95 3.33 3.50
C PRO A 169 20.49 4.80 3.57
N GLU A 170 20.93 5.64 2.63
CA GLU A 170 20.53 7.05 2.53
C GLU A 170 19.21 7.27 1.77
N ASN A 171 18.67 6.22 1.16
CA ASN A 171 17.47 6.23 0.33
C ASN A 171 17.54 7.28 -0.79
N LYS A 172 18.62 7.20 -1.56
CA LYS A 172 18.96 8.00 -2.76
C LYS A 172 19.07 7.11 -4.00
N ARG A 173 19.66 5.92 -3.88
CA ARG A 173 19.91 5.01 -5.02
C ARG A 173 19.18 3.68 -4.86
N PRO A 174 18.76 3.03 -5.95
CA PRO A 174 18.28 1.65 -5.91
C PRO A 174 19.36 0.70 -5.36
N ALA A 175 18.95 -0.32 -4.60
CA ALA A 175 19.82 -1.37 -4.08
C ALA A 175 19.31 -2.75 -4.52
N PHE A 176 20.23 -3.67 -4.83
CA PHE A 176 19.87 -5.01 -5.27
C PHE A 176 19.26 -5.85 -4.15
N VAL A 177 18.36 -6.76 -4.53
CA VAL A 177 17.69 -7.70 -3.62
C VAL A 177 17.92 -9.14 -4.05
N ASN A 178 17.86 -10.05 -3.07
CA ASN A 178 18.05 -11.48 -3.29
C ASN A 178 17.10 -12.01 -4.36
N PRO A 179 17.58 -12.74 -5.38
CA PRO A 179 16.70 -13.34 -6.38
C PRO A 179 15.76 -14.37 -5.72
N LEU A 180 14.56 -14.50 -6.27
CA LEU A 180 13.54 -15.44 -5.79
C LEU A 180 13.49 -16.66 -6.70
N VAL A 181 13.54 -17.86 -6.11
CA VAL A 181 13.45 -19.14 -6.80
C VAL A 181 12.18 -19.84 -6.31
N PRO A 182 11.16 -20.03 -7.18
CA PRO A 182 10.00 -20.85 -6.86
C PRO A 182 10.42 -22.33 -6.79
N GLU A 183 9.89 -23.08 -5.82
CA GLU A 183 10.17 -24.51 -5.65
C GLU A 183 9.02 -25.42 -6.13
N THR A 184 7.78 -24.93 -6.17
CA THR A 184 6.61 -25.73 -6.55
C THR A 184 5.90 -25.19 -7.80
N PRO A 185 5.10 -26.00 -8.50
CA PRO A 185 4.31 -25.53 -9.64
C PRO A 185 3.38 -24.35 -9.29
N GLU A 186 2.81 -24.35 -8.09
CA GLU A 186 1.99 -23.24 -7.58
C GLU A 186 2.82 -21.97 -7.39
N GLU A 187 4.03 -22.10 -6.83
CA GLU A 187 4.96 -20.97 -6.69
C GLU A 187 5.44 -20.44 -8.05
N GLU A 188 5.66 -21.31 -9.03
CA GLU A 188 5.99 -20.90 -10.40
C GLU A 188 4.88 -20.07 -11.03
N GLU A 189 3.62 -20.46 -10.85
CA GLU A 189 2.47 -19.70 -11.36
C GLU A 189 2.34 -18.34 -10.66
N ILE A 190 2.51 -18.31 -9.33
CA ILE A 190 2.54 -17.06 -8.57
C ILE A 190 3.65 -16.13 -9.09
N PHE A 191 4.83 -16.67 -9.38
CA PHE A 191 5.96 -15.92 -9.89
C PHE A 191 5.68 -15.35 -11.29
N LYS A 192 5.16 -16.17 -12.21
CA LYS A 192 4.73 -15.76 -13.56
C LYS A 192 3.66 -14.67 -13.49
N GLN A 193 2.70 -14.80 -12.58
CA GLN A 193 1.68 -13.76 -12.36
C GLN A 193 2.30 -12.43 -11.93
N GLY A 194 3.37 -12.44 -11.11
CA GLY A 194 4.13 -11.25 -10.74
C GLY A 194 4.82 -10.58 -11.94
N GLU A 195 5.35 -11.37 -12.89
CA GLU A 195 5.90 -10.86 -14.15
C GLU A 195 4.82 -10.20 -15.02
N LEU A 196 3.65 -10.83 -15.13
CA LEU A 196 2.50 -10.26 -15.83
C LEU A 196 2.02 -8.97 -15.16
N ASN A 197 1.99 -8.91 -13.83
CA ASN A 197 1.63 -7.69 -13.11
C ASN A 197 2.63 -6.56 -13.39
N LYS A 198 3.94 -6.88 -13.49
CA LYS A 198 4.95 -5.90 -13.89
C LYS A 198 4.68 -5.33 -15.27
N LEU A 199 4.33 -6.18 -16.25
CA LEU A 199 3.99 -5.73 -17.61
C LEU A 199 2.77 -4.80 -17.57
N LYS A 200 1.69 -5.20 -16.89
CA LYS A 200 0.50 -4.36 -16.70
C LYS A 200 0.82 -3.00 -16.08
N ARG A 201 1.72 -2.93 -15.11
CA ARG A 201 2.16 -1.67 -14.49
C ARG A 201 2.90 -0.77 -15.48
N ILE A 202 3.72 -1.35 -16.35
CA ILE A 202 4.40 -0.61 -17.42
C ILE A 202 3.37 -0.08 -18.42
N ASP A 203 2.47 -0.94 -18.89
CA ASP A 203 1.42 -0.59 -19.86
C ASP A 203 0.54 0.54 -19.33
N PHE A 204 0.08 0.44 -18.08
CA PHE A 204 -0.70 1.48 -17.42
C PHE A 204 0.07 2.82 -17.30
N SER A 205 1.36 2.76 -16.99
CA SER A 205 2.22 3.96 -16.94
C SER A 205 2.44 4.58 -18.32
N THR A 206 2.48 3.77 -19.39
CA THR A 206 2.59 4.27 -20.77
C THR A 206 1.26 4.85 -21.28
N ALA A 207 0.13 4.26 -20.89
CA ALA A 207 -1.22 4.71 -21.25
C ALA A 207 -1.71 5.93 -20.44
N SER A 208 -0.87 6.50 -19.58
CA SER A 208 -1.21 7.71 -18.82
C SER A 208 -1.66 8.85 -19.74
N LEU A 209 -2.77 9.52 -19.37
CA LEU A 209 -3.28 10.69 -20.12
C LEU A 209 -2.30 11.87 -20.18
N LEU A 210 -1.24 11.86 -19.35
CA LEU A 210 -0.13 12.81 -19.45
C LEU A 210 0.82 12.52 -20.63
N LYS A 211 0.72 11.33 -21.24
CA LYS A 211 1.54 10.87 -22.37
C LYS A 211 0.72 10.59 -23.62
N MET A 212 -0.48 10.05 -23.47
CA MET A 212 -1.38 9.66 -24.57
C MET A 212 -2.70 10.41 -24.48
N ALA A 213 -3.30 10.72 -25.63
CA ALA A 213 -4.63 11.33 -25.67
C ALA A 213 -5.72 10.31 -25.26
N PRO A 214 -6.88 10.76 -24.75
CA PRO A 214 -7.99 9.87 -24.40
C PRO A 214 -8.49 9.04 -25.58
N THR A 215 -8.96 7.81 -25.30
CA THR A 215 -9.50 6.91 -26.31
C THR A 215 -10.83 7.41 -26.88
N ALA A 216 -11.33 6.80 -27.96
CA ALA A 216 -12.62 7.17 -28.51
C ALA A 216 -13.76 6.93 -27.51
N GLU A 217 -13.71 5.84 -26.76
CA GLU A 217 -14.69 5.54 -25.72
C GLU A 217 -14.64 6.59 -24.60
N GLU A 218 -13.45 6.94 -24.09
CA GLU A 218 -13.28 7.95 -23.05
C GLU A 218 -13.80 9.32 -23.49
N ARG A 219 -13.53 9.72 -24.74
CA ARG A 219 -14.06 10.97 -25.31
C ARG A 219 -15.58 10.97 -25.38
N ASN A 220 -16.18 9.86 -25.79
CA ASN A 220 -17.64 9.74 -25.84
C ASN A 220 -18.24 9.86 -24.44
N ILE A 221 -17.65 9.21 -23.43
CA ILE A 221 -18.10 9.33 -22.03
C ILE A 221 -18.06 10.79 -21.56
N VAL A 222 -16.95 11.50 -21.82
CA VAL A 222 -16.83 12.92 -21.44
C VAL A 222 -17.85 13.78 -22.19
N HIS A 223 -18.09 13.48 -23.47
CA HIS A 223 -19.09 14.17 -24.27
C HIS A 223 -20.50 13.95 -23.73
N ASP A 224 -20.85 12.71 -23.37
CA ASP A 224 -22.15 12.36 -22.79
C ASP A 224 -22.36 13.05 -21.44
N ILE A 225 -21.35 13.07 -20.57
CA ILE A 225 -21.38 13.84 -19.31
C ILE A 225 -21.63 15.32 -19.60
N PHE A 226 -20.94 15.88 -20.59
CA PHE A 226 -21.11 17.28 -20.97
C PHE A 226 -22.55 17.56 -21.46
N LEU A 227 -23.07 16.75 -22.40
CA LEU A 227 -24.42 16.92 -22.94
C LEU A 227 -25.49 16.84 -21.85
N ASN A 228 -25.35 15.92 -20.90
CA ASN A 228 -26.28 15.77 -19.78
C ASN A 228 -26.31 16.96 -18.81
N THR A 229 -25.32 17.86 -18.87
CA THR A 229 -25.28 19.08 -18.06
C THR A 229 -25.85 20.32 -18.77
N LEU A 230 -26.24 20.20 -20.04
CA LEU A 230 -26.81 21.31 -20.81
C LEU A 230 -28.26 21.56 -20.41
N ASP A 231 -28.64 22.82 -20.24
CA ASP A 231 -30.02 23.20 -19.98
C ASP A 231 -30.77 23.38 -21.31
N THR A 232 -31.45 22.33 -21.75
CA THR A 232 -32.25 22.33 -22.98
C THR A 232 -33.55 23.10 -22.86
N ARG A 233 -33.93 23.61 -21.68
CA ARG A 233 -35.20 24.35 -21.49
C ARG A 233 -35.21 25.74 -22.14
N GLN A 234 -34.08 26.23 -22.61
CA GLN A 234 -33.97 27.43 -23.46
C GLN A 234 -34.19 27.11 -24.97
N GLU A 235 -34.85 26.00 -25.30
CA GLU A 235 -35.17 25.52 -26.65
C GLU A 235 -36.04 26.46 -27.51
N GLY A 236 -36.51 27.60 -26.99
CA GLY A 236 -37.30 28.58 -27.74
C GLY A 236 -36.51 29.48 -28.70
N GLU A 237 -35.19 29.61 -28.51
CA GLU A 237 -34.28 30.36 -29.37
C GLU A 237 -33.04 29.48 -29.53
N GLY A 238 -32.70 29.03 -30.74
CA GLY A 238 -31.74 27.96 -31.07
C GLY A 238 -30.27 28.14 -30.65
N THR A 239 -30.00 28.72 -29.50
CA THR A 239 -28.69 28.94 -28.89
C THR A 239 -28.59 28.20 -27.56
N VAL A 240 -27.79 27.14 -27.55
CA VAL A 240 -27.38 26.45 -26.31
C VAL A 240 -26.47 27.39 -25.52
N SER A 241 -26.92 27.84 -24.36
CA SER A 241 -26.11 28.69 -23.49
C SER A 241 -25.05 27.88 -22.76
N PHE A 242 -23.77 28.13 -23.07
CA PHE A 242 -22.64 27.53 -22.32
C PHE A 242 -22.52 28.03 -20.86
N ARG A 243 -23.27 29.08 -20.50
CA ARG A 243 -23.26 29.68 -19.15
C ARG A 243 -24.27 29.05 -18.21
N SER A 244 -25.39 28.53 -18.73
CA SER A 244 -26.41 27.86 -17.93
C SER A 244 -26.18 26.35 -17.98
N ARG A 245 -25.75 25.76 -16.87
CA ARG A 245 -25.64 24.31 -16.73
C ARG A 245 -26.59 23.83 -15.66
N LYS A 246 -27.21 22.68 -15.90
CA LYS A 246 -28.10 22.03 -14.95
C LYS A 246 -27.45 20.75 -14.44
N LEU A 247 -27.55 20.53 -13.13
CA LEU A 247 -27.22 19.25 -12.51
C LEU A 247 -28.32 18.22 -12.80
N PRO A 248 -27.97 17.03 -13.30
CA PRO A 248 -28.86 15.89 -13.28
C PRO A 248 -29.38 15.57 -11.86
N PRO A 249 -30.54 14.93 -11.69
CA PRO A 249 -31.01 14.47 -10.39
C PRO A 249 -29.95 13.57 -9.70
N ASN A 250 -29.84 13.67 -8.37
CA ASN A 250 -28.88 12.91 -7.56
C ASN A 250 -27.40 13.12 -7.97
N SER A 251 -27.06 14.31 -8.45
CA SER A 251 -25.67 14.66 -8.78
C SER A 251 -25.21 15.89 -8.00
N VAL A 252 -23.90 15.97 -7.81
CA VAL A 252 -23.20 17.11 -7.21
C VAL A 252 -22.05 17.51 -8.11
N TRP A 253 -21.71 18.79 -8.15
CA TRP A 253 -20.52 19.22 -8.89
C TRP A 253 -19.26 18.68 -8.23
N MET A 254 -18.32 18.21 -9.05
CA MET A 254 -17.03 17.73 -8.56
C MET A 254 -16.26 18.81 -7.78
N GLU A 255 -16.53 20.10 -8.00
CA GLU A 255 -15.89 21.18 -7.27
C GLU A 255 -16.40 21.32 -5.83
N ASP A 256 -17.68 21.07 -5.62
CA ASP A 256 -18.32 21.10 -4.30
C ASP A 256 -17.97 19.83 -3.50
N ALA A 257 -17.78 18.69 -4.18
CA ALA A 257 -17.40 17.42 -3.56
C ALA A 257 -15.90 17.30 -3.18
N LYS A 258 -15.16 18.40 -3.06
CA LYS A 258 -13.74 18.40 -2.71
C LYS A 258 -13.52 18.56 -1.20
N LEU A 259 -12.94 17.53 -0.58
CA LEU A 259 -12.43 17.61 0.79
C LEU A 259 -10.90 17.62 0.79
N LYS A 260 -10.29 18.54 1.55
CA LYS A 260 -8.83 18.64 1.70
C LYS A 260 -8.46 18.49 3.17
N GLY A 261 -7.49 17.62 3.46
CA GLY A 261 -6.88 17.48 4.78
C GLY A 261 -5.45 18.02 4.77
N LEU A 262 -5.06 18.72 5.84
CA LEU A 262 -3.68 19.10 6.12
C LEU A 262 -3.25 18.44 7.43
N GLN A 263 -2.09 17.78 7.42
CA GLN A 263 -1.52 17.21 8.64
C GLN A 263 -0.03 17.54 8.74
N ILE A 264 0.34 18.15 9.87
CA ILE A 264 1.73 18.44 10.19
C ILE A 264 2.35 17.16 10.76
N CYS A 265 3.42 16.68 10.13
CA CYS A 265 4.09 15.46 10.55
C CYS A 265 5.12 15.74 11.65
N HIS A 266 4.84 15.26 12.85
CA HIS A 266 5.72 15.42 14.01
C HIS A 266 6.64 14.19 14.22
N PRO A 267 7.70 14.29 15.05
CA PRO A 267 8.59 13.16 15.38
C PRO A 267 7.92 11.82 15.72
N GLN A 268 6.74 11.87 16.33
CA GLN A 268 5.98 10.70 16.75
C GLN A 268 5.37 9.93 15.57
N GLU A 269 5.23 10.56 14.40
CA GLU A 269 4.57 9.99 13.21
C GLU A 269 5.58 9.46 12.17
N ARG A 270 6.86 9.44 12.52
CA ARG A 270 7.93 9.03 11.62
C ARG A 270 8.09 7.53 11.58
N ASN A 271 8.50 7.02 10.41
CA ASN A 271 8.91 5.64 10.25
C ASN A 271 10.33 5.41 10.79
N ILE A 272 10.77 4.15 10.76
CA ILE A 272 12.12 3.71 11.15
C ILE A 272 13.26 4.36 10.34
N PHE A 273 12.96 5.12 9.29
CA PHE A 273 13.89 5.87 8.42
C PHE A 273 13.71 7.40 8.51
N ASN A 274 13.04 7.90 9.55
CA ASN A 274 12.78 9.33 9.75
C ASN A 274 11.93 9.98 8.63
N ARG A 275 11.12 9.20 7.91
CA ARG A 275 10.21 9.65 6.84
C ARG A 275 8.76 9.28 7.14
N ILE A 276 7.82 9.87 6.40
CA ILE A 276 6.40 9.51 6.53
C ILE A 276 6.20 8.10 5.97
N PHE A 277 5.49 7.25 6.72
CA PHE A 277 5.23 5.86 6.35
C PHE A 277 4.15 5.76 5.26
N GLY A 278 4.31 4.83 4.31
CA GLY A 278 3.32 4.61 3.23
C GLY A 278 1.94 4.30 3.80
N GLY A 279 1.90 3.41 4.80
CA GLY A 279 0.70 3.02 5.52
C GLY A 279 -0.01 4.19 6.21
N PHE A 280 0.74 5.16 6.73
CA PHE A 280 0.16 6.35 7.34
C PHE A 280 -0.53 7.23 6.29
N LEU A 281 0.11 7.45 5.13
CA LEU A 281 -0.48 8.19 4.03
C LEU A 281 -1.74 7.49 3.50
N MET A 282 -1.68 6.16 3.34
CA MET A 282 -2.82 5.37 2.92
C MET A 282 -4.00 5.45 3.89
N ARG A 283 -3.73 5.37 5.20
CA ARG A 283 -4.76 5.57 6.22
C ARG A 283 -5.43 6.93 6.08
N LYS A 284 -4.64 7.99 5.93
CA LYS A 284 -5.17 9.36 5.85
C LYS A 284 -5.94 9.61 4.55
N ALA A 285 -5.44 9.10 3.43
CA ALA A 285 -6.15 9.14 2.15
C ALA A 285 -7.49 8.37 2.22
N PHE A 286 -7.49 7.19 2.84
CA PHE A 286 -8.71 6.40 3.03
C PHE A 286 -9.71 7.10 3.95
N GLU A 287 -9.28 7.63 5.09
CA GLU A 287 -10.15 8.37 6.02
C GLU A 287 -10.76 9.62 5.37
N LEU A 288 -9.98 10.35 4.56
CA LEU A 288 -10.47 11.51 3.80
C LEU A 288 -11.48 11.11 2.72
N GLY A 289 -11.19 10.04 1.98
CA GLY A 289 -12.10 9.48 0.98
C GLY A 289 -13.40 8.99 1.59
N TRP A 290 -13.33 8.29 2.73
CA TRP A 290 -14.48 7.87 3.52
C TRP A 290 -15.33 9.06 3.96
N ALA A 291 -14.73 10.10 4.54
CA ALA A 291 -15.45 11.29 4.98
C ALA A 291 -16.12 12.04 3.81
N THR A 292 -15.47 12.08 2.65
CA THR A 292 -16.04 12.66 1.43
C THR A 292 -17.24 11.84 0.96
N ALA A 293 -17.10 10.51 0.92
CA ALA A 293 -18.20 9.62 0.53
C ALA A 293 -19.39 9.72 1.49
N CYS A 294 -19.16 9.75 2.81
CA CYS A 294 -20.26 9.91 3.77
C CYS A 294 -20.97 11.26 3.70
N SER A 295 -20.33 12.30 3.17
CA SER A 295 -20.95 13.62 3.02
C SER A 295 -21.90 13.70 1.82
N TYR A 296 -21.72 12.84 0.81
CA TYR A 296 -22.39 12.93 -0.50
C TYR A 296 -23.07 11.64 -0.97
N GLY A 297 -22.82 10.50 -0.32
CA GLY A 297 -23.32 9.18 -0.68
C GLY A 297 -24.32 8.60 0.30
#